data_AF-A0A0R0MJ97-F1
#
_entry.id   AF-A0A0R0MJ97-F1
#
_cell.length_a   1.000
_cell.length_b   1.000
_cell.length_c   1.000
_cell.angle_alpha   90.00
_cell.angle_beta   90.00
_cell.angle_gamma   90.00
#
_symmetry.space_group_name_H-M   'P 1'
#
loop_
_entity.id
_entity.type
_entity.pdbx_description
1 polymer ?
#
loop_
_entity_poly.entity_id
_entity_poly.type
_entity_poly.pdbx_seq_one_letter_code
_entity_poly.pdbx_strand_id
1 'polypeptide(L)'
;MVGCDPTVLTDSDARTEVLNRLRRAEGQLRGIQRMIEDGESCLKIGQQFSAVRKALDSTYLRMTVCFMEQELEARLSPGEEQKADLSAMMKDMETLLARMG
;
A
#
# COMPACT_ATOMS: atom_id res chain seq x y z
N MET A 1 0.49 33.37 -2.41
CA MET A 1 1.22 32.13 -2.72
C MET A 1 0.84 31.11 -1.67
N VAL A 2 -0.14 30.27 -1.96
CA VAL A 2 -0.49 29.14 -1.08
C VAL A 2 0.60 28.09 -1.29
N GLY A 3 1.43 27.88 -0.26
CA GLY A 3 2.39 26.80 -0.28
C GLY A 3 1.65 25.47 -0.28
N CYS A 4 1.84 24.67 -1.33
CA CYS A 4 1.64 23.23 -1.22
C CYS A 4 2.75 22.70 -0.32
N ASP A 5 2.39 22.17 0.84
CA ASP A 5 3.32 21.42 1.71
C ASP A 5 2.51 20.39 2.52
N PRO A 6 2.96 19.14 2.68
CA PRO A 6 3.45 18.17 1.70
C PRO A 6 2.45 17.00 1.54
N THR A 7 2.86 16.04 0.72
CA THR A 7 2.43 14.65 0.45
C THR A 7 2.05 13.81 1.68
N VAL A 8 1.20 14.31 2.59
CA VAL A 8 0.77 13.63 3.81
C VAL A 8 -0.44 12.78 3.50
N LEU A 9 -0.43 11.52 3.94
CA LEU A 9 -1.59 10.65 3.88
C LEU A 9 -2.66 11.13 4.89
N THR A 10 -3.49 12.06 4.45
CA THR A 10 -4.47 12.77 5.29
C THR A 10 -5.67 11.89 5.64
N ASP A 11 -6.11 11.05 4.70
CA ASP A 11 -7.19 10.09 4.90
C ASP A 11 -6.87 9.12 6.07
N SER A 12 -7.72 9.14 7.09
CA SER A 12 -7.50 8.38 8.34
C SER A 12 -7.61 6.88 8.13
N ASP A 13 -8.47 6.46 7.21
CA ASP A 13 -8.80 5.07 6.97
C ASP A 13 -7.69 4.41 6.16
N ALA A 14 -7.22 5.06 5.09
CA ALA A 14 -6.04 4.68 4.33
C ALA A 14 -4.79 4.63 5.21
N ARG A 15 -4.61 5.63 6.10
CA ARG A 15 -3.49 5.61 7.05
C ARG A 15 -3.56 4.41 7.99
N THR A 16 -4.73 4.12 8.53
CA THR A 16 -4.94 2.95 9.40
C THR A 16 -4.70 1.65 8.65
N GLU A 17 -5.17 1.56 7.41
CA GLU A 17 -4.99 0.39 6.54
C GLU A 17 -3.50 0.12 6.26
N VAL A 18 -2.74 1.14 5.85
CA VAL A 18 -1.30 1.06 5.60
C VAL A 18 -0.57 0.59 6.86
N LEU A 19 -0.86 1.20 8.02
CA LEU A 19 -0.25 0.80 9.29
C LEU A 19 -0.56 -0.67 9.64
N ASN A 20 -1.80 -1.12 9.44
CA ASN A 20 -2.18 -2.50 9.69
C ASN A 20 -1.50 -3.49 8.75
N ARG A 21 -1.24 -3.11 7.49
CA ARG A 21 -0.45 -3.91 6.55
C ARG A 21 1.01 -3.99 6.98
N LEU A 22 1.61 -2.87 7.39
CA LEU A 22 2.99 -2.83 7.88
C LEU A 22 3.19 -3.69 9.15
N ARG A 23 2.26 -3.64 10.11
CA ARG A 23 2.27 -4.51 11.31
C ARG A 23 2.24 -6.00 10.96
N ARG A 24 1.51 -6.38 9.91
CA ARG A 24 1.51 -7.76 9.41
C ARG A 24 2.86 -8.15 8.80
N ALA A 25 3.44 -7.29 7.96
CA ALA A 25 4.77 -7.51 7.38
C ALA A 25 5.85 -7.64 8.47
N GLU A 26 5.78 -6.83 9.52
CA GLU A 26 6.65 -6.93 10.69
C GLU A 26 6.51 -8.29 11.40
N GLY A 27 5.28 -8.79 11.56
CA GLY A 27 5.02 -10.13 12.08
C GLY A 27 5.63 -11.24 11.23
N GLN A 28 5.58 -11.11 9.90
CA GLN A 28 6.20 -12.04 8.96
C GLN A 28 7.74 -12.00 9.07
N LEU A 29 8.34 -10.82 9.20
CA LEU A 29 9.79 -10.66 9.42
C LEU A 29 10.25 -11.34 10.72
N ARG A 30 9.49 -11.18 11.81
CA ARG A 30 9.71 -11.93 13.06
C ARG A 30 9.57 -13.44 12.88
N GLY A 31 8.72 -13.90 11.96
CA GLY A 31 8.61 -15.31 11.59
C GLY A 31 9.88 -15.80 10.88
N ILE A 32 10.39 -15.03 9.93
CA ILE A 32 11.63 -15.34 9.20
C ILE A 32 12.82 -15.44 10.15
N GLN A 33 12.94 -14.52 11.12
CA GLN A 33 14.00 -14.57 12.13
C GLN A 33 13.98 -15.91 12.90
N ARG A 34 12.81 -16.32 13.40
CA ARG A 34 12.65 -17.61 14.09
C ARG A 34 12.99 -18.80 13.20
N MET A 35 12.57 -18.78 11.92
CA MET A 35 12.93 -19.84 10.98
C MET A 35 14.44 -19.98 10.78
N ILE A 36 15.17 -18.86 10.79
CA ILE A 36 16.63 -18.86 10.70
C ILE A 36 17.24 -19.44 11.99
N GLU A 37 16.74 -19.03 13.15
CA GLU A 37 17.19 -19.53 14.47
C GLU A 37 16.94 -21.04 14.63
N ASP A 38 15.80 -21.52 14.13
CA ASP A 38 15.39 -22.93 14.17
C ASP A 38 16.09 -23.79 13.09
N GLY A 39 16.90 -23.20 12.21
CA GLY A 39 17.64 -23.90 11.17
C GLY A 39 16.77 -24.44 10.03
N GLU A 40 15.64 -23.79 9.73
CA GLU A 40 14.76 -24.17 8.62
C GLU A 40 15.45 -24.04 7.25
N SER A 41 14.90 -24.72 6.24
CA SER A 41 15.52 -24.75 4.92
C SER A 41 15.51 -23.37 4.24
N CYS A 42 16.62 -23.05 3.54
CA CYS A 42 16.75 -21.80 2.78
C CYS A 42 15.61 -21.59 1.78
N LEU A 43 15.08 -22.67 1.19
CA LEU A 43 13.95 -22.59 0.27
C LEU A 43 12.67 -22.10 0.97
N LYS A 44 12.35 -22.64 2.15
CA LYS A 44 11.18 -22.19 2.94
C LYS A 44 11.35 -20.75 3.41
N ILE A 45 12.56 -20.38 3.87
CA ILE A 45 12.87 -19.01 4.27
C ILE A 45 12.71 -18.05 3.07
N GLY A 46 13.24 -18.43 1.90
CA GLY A 46 13.10 -17.67 0.67
C GLY A 46 11.64 -17.44 0.25
N GLN A 47 10.77 -18.46 0.43
CA GLN A 47 9.33 -18.31 0.19
C GLN A 47 8.69 -17.27 1.11
N GLN A 48 9.08 -17.22 2.39
CA GLN A 48 8.59 -16.19 3.31
C GLN A 48 9.09 -14.79 2.95
N PHE A 49 10.35 -14.65 2.53
CA PHE A 49 10.84 -13.37 2.01
C PHE A 49 10.02 -12.89 0.81
N SER A 50 9.72 -13.76 -0.14
CA SER A 50 8.86 -13.43 -1.29
C SER A 50 7.46 -12.99 -0.85
N ALA A 51 6.89 -13.65 0.17
CA ALA A 51 5.59 -13.27 0.72
C ALA A 51 5.62 -11.89 1.39
N VAL A 52 6.67 -11.57 2.14
CA VAL A 52 6.87 -10.24 2.74
C VAL A 52 7.00 -9.18 1.65
N ARG A 53 7.82 -9.45 0.63
CA ARG A 53 8.06 -8.51 -0.47
C ARG A 53 6.75 -8.17 -1.18
N LYS A 54 5.95 -9.19 -1.53
CA LYS A 54 4.62 -8.99 -2.11
C LYS A 54 3.66 -8.20 -1.22
N ALA A 55 3.68 -8.44 0.09
CA ALA A 55 2.86 -7.68 1.04
C ALA A 55 3.26 -6.21 1.09
N LEU A 56 4.57 -5.92 1.07
CA LEU A 56 5.09 -4.55 1.04
C LEU A 56 4.78 -3.85 -0.29
N ASP A 57 4.96 -4.52 -1.42
CA ASP A 57 4.66 -3.98 -2.76
C ASP A 57 3.18 -3.60 -2.86
N SER A 58 2.27 -4.47 -2.42
CA SER A 58 0.83 -4.17 -2.37
C SER A 58 0.52 -2.98 -1.45
N THR A 59 1.22 -2.85 -0.32
CA THR A 59 1.03 -1.73 0.61
C THR A 59 1.51 -0.42 0.02
N TYR A 60 2.64 -0.45 -0.70
CA TYR A 60 3.17 0.70 -1.42
C TYR A 60 2.23 1.17 -2.54
N LEU A 61 1.67 0.24 -3.30
CA LEU A 61 0.68 0.54 -4.34
C LEU A 61 -0.56 1.21 -3.75
N ARG A 62 -1.11 0.66 -2.67
CA ARG A 62 -2.27 1.24 -1.98
C ARG A 62 -2.00 2.68 -1.53
N MET A 63 -0.85 2.93 -0.91
CA MET A 63 -0.45 4.27 -0.48
C MET A 63 -0.32 5.23 -1.67
N THR A 64 0.26 4.79 -2.78
CA THR A 64 0.41 5.58 -4.01
C THR A 64 -0.95 5.97 -4.60
N VAL A 65 -1.89 5.02 -4.64
CA VAL A 65 -3.26 5.27 -5.14
C VAL A 65 -3.97 6.30 -4.26
N CYS A 66 -3.92 6.14 -2.93
CA CYS A 66 -4.52 7.12 -2.01
C CYS A 66 -3.90 8.52 -2.15
N PHE A 67 -2.58 8.61 -2.36
CA PHE A 67 -1.93 9.89 -2.64
C PHE A 67 -2.47 10.53 -3.93
N MET A 68 -2.58 9.75 -5.01
CA MET A 68 -3.10 10.25 -6.27
C MET A 68 -4.57 10.71 -6.16
N GLU A 69 -5.40 10.03 -5.35
CA GLU A 69 -6.80 10.41 -5.08
C GLU A 69 -6.85 11.79 -4.41
N GLN A 70 -6.02 12.00 -3.38
CA GLN A 70 -5.94 13.26 -2.65
C GLN A 70 -5.47 14.42 -3.54
N GLU A 71 -4.46 14.20 -4.37
CA GLU A 71 -3.95 15.23 -5.29
C GLU A 71 -4.96 15.60 -6.37
N LEU A 72 -5.67 14.62 -6.94
CA LEU A 72 -6.69 14.91 -7.95
C LEU A 72 -7.87 15.66 -7.34
N GLU A 73 -8.34 15.25 -6.17
CA GLU A 73 -9.42 15.94 -5.44
C GLU A 73 -9.04 17.41 -5.17
N ALA A 74 -7.82 17.64 -4.66
CA ALA A 74 -7.31 18.97 -4.34
C ALA A 74 -7.19 19.88 -5.57
N ARG A 75 -6.85 19.32 -6.75
CA ARG A 75 -6.62 20.10 -7.98
C ARG A 75 -7.87 20.31 -8.81
N LEU A 76 -8.73 19.31 -8.89
CA LEU A 76 -9.88 19.31 -9.80
C LEU A 76 -11.17 19.78 -9.13
N SER A 77 -11.25 19.73 -7.78
CA SER A 77 -12.49 19.98 -7.03
C SER A 77 -13.73 19.36 -7.71
N PRO A 78 -13.69 18.05 -8.05
CA PRO A 78 -14.70 17.43 -8.88
C PRO A 78 -16.09 17.45 -8.23
N GLY A 79 -17.14 17.46 -9.06
CA GLY A 79 -18.50 17.18 -8.57
C GLY A 79 -18.62 15.74 -8.05
N GLU A 80 -19.61 15.47 -7.20
CA GLU A 80 -19.77 14.17 -6.51
C GLU A 80 -19.83 12.95 -7.47
N GLU A 81 -20.47 13.09 -8.63
CA GLU A 81 -20.53 12.03 -9.65
C GLU A 81 -19.14 11.72 -10.24
N GLN A 82 -18.32 12.76 -10.43
CA GLN A 82 -16.96 12.64 -10.95
C GLN A 82 -15.98 12.10 -9.90
N LYS A 83 -16.22 12.34 -8.60
CA LYS A 83 -15.47 11.71 -7.50
C LYS A 83 -15.66 10.20 -7.48
N ALA A 84 -16.91 9.75 -7.62
CA ALA A 84 -17.23 8.33 -7.62
C ALA A 84 -16.58 7.61 -8.82
N ASP A 85 -16.66 8.21 -10.01
CA ASP A 85 -16.04 7.68 -11.23
C ASP A 85 -14.50 7.63 -11.11
N LEU A 86 -13.89 8.69 -10.58
CA LEU A 86 -12.45 8.73 -10.36
C LEU A 86 -11.99 7.65 -9.38
N SER A 87 -12.67 7.51 -8.23
CA SER A 87 -12.33 6.48 -7.24
C SER A 87 -12.46 5.07 -7.82
N ALA A 88 -13.49 4.82 -8.65
CA ALA A 88 -13.64 3.55 -9.35
C ALA A 88 -12.47 3.27 -10.30
N MET A 89 -12.11 4.24 -11.16
CA MET A 89 -10.97 4.12 -12.08
C MET A 89 -9.65 3.87 -11.33
N MET A 90 -9.45 4.53 -10.19
CA MET A 90 -8.24 4.38 -9.39
C MET A 90 -8.14 3.00 -8.72
N LYS A 91 -9.27 2.43 -8.30
CA LYS A 91 -9.35 1.06 -7.79
C LYS A 91 -9.05 0.02 -8.88
N ASP A 92 -9.50 0.26 -10.11
CA ASP A 92 -9.17 -0.59 -11.25
C ASP A 92 -7.68 -0.53 -11.58
N MET A 93 -7.09 0.68 -11.54
CA MET A 93 -5.65 0.88 -11.70
C MET A 93 -4.86 0.15 -10.60
N GLU A 94 -5.28 0.26 -9.33
CA GLU A 94 -4.67 -0.49 -8.21
C GLU A 94 -4.65 -2.00 -8.50
N THR A 95 -5.78 -2.51 -9.00
CA THR A 95 -5.94 -3.93 -9.33
C THR A 95 -5.02 -4.37 -10.48
N LEU A 96 -4.87 -3.55 -11.51
CA LEU A 96 -3.97 -3.83 -12.64
C LEU A 96 -2.50 -3.82 -12.19
N LEU A 97 -2.09 -2.81 -11.43
CA LEU A 97 -0.73 -2.69 -10.91
C LEU A 97 -0.36 -3.84 -9.98
N ALA A 98 -1.31 -4.28 -9.13
CA ALA A 98 -1.11 -5.41 -8.23
C ALA A 98 -0.90 -6.76 -8.95
N ARG A 99 -1.31 -6.88 -10.22
CA ARG A 99 -1.12 -8.09 -11.04
C ARG A 99 0.22 -8.12 -11.78
N MET A 100 0.94 -7.00 -11.83
CA MET A 100 2.24 -6.91 -12.49
C MET A 100 3.41 -7.35 -11.58
N GLY A 101 3.18 -7.44 -10.27
CA GLY A 101 4.17 -7.81 -9.23
C GLY A 101 4.03 -9.23 -8.69
#